data_AF-A0A9Q9DXQ2-F1
#
_entry.id   AF-A0A9Q9DXQ2-F1
#
_cell.length_a   1.000
_cell.length_b   1.000
_cell.length_c   1.000
_cell.angle_alpha   90.00
_cell.angle_beta   90.00
_cell.angle_gamma   90.00
#
_symmetry.space_group_name_H-M   'P 1'
#
loop_
_entity.id
_entity.type
_entity.pdbx_description
1 polymer ?
#
loop_
_entity_poly.entity_id
_entity_poly.type
_entity_poly.pdbx_seq_one_letter_code
_entity_poly.pdbx_strand_id
1 'polypeptide(L)' 'MSMALPTAPREPQRYIVDRILTKKLRRVLGTRRKQWHTRWQGYDSSEDPFVPMAQLREDVSE' A
#
# COMPACT_ATOMS: atom_id res chain seq x y z
N MET A 1 5.41 19.63 -31.54
CA MET A 1 5.85 18.26 -31.21
C MET A 1 5.16 17.86 -29.92
N SER A 2 4.11 17.05 -30.00
CA SER A 2 3.35 16.61 -28.82
C SER A 2 3.87 15.23 -28.40
N MET A 3 4.56 15.15 -27.26
CA MET A 3 4.89 13.85 -26.66
C MET A 3 3.62 13.28 -26.03
N ALA A 4 3.05 12.25 -26.64
CA ALA A 4 2.04 11.44 -25.99
C ALA A 4 2.72 10.70 -24.82
N LEU A 5 2.30 11.01 -23.59
CA LEU A 5 2.65 10.21 -22.42
C LEU A 5 2.13 8.78 -22.67
N PRO A 6 2.94 7.73 -22.47
CA PRO A 6 2.44 6.36 -22.59
C PRO A 6 1.42 6.11 -21.46
N THR A 7 0.15 6.23 -21.79
CA THR A 7 -1.00 5.87 -20.94
C THR A 7 -1.16 4.35 -20.94
N ALA A 8 -0.11 3.61 -20.60
CA ALA A 8 -0.28 2.20 -20.30
C ALA A 8 -1.01 2.09 -18.94
N PRO A 9 -2.11 1.33 -18.83
CA PRO A 9 -2.68 1.03 -17.52
C PRO A 9 -1.61 0.26 -16.75
N ARG A 10 -1.05 0.89 -15.71
CA ARG A 10 -0.10 0.21 -14.82
C ARG A 10 -0.83 -0.98 -14.21
N GLU A 11 -0.36 -2.19 -14.51
CA GLU A 11 -0.85 -3.38 -13.83
C GLU A 11 -0.75 -3.18 -12.32
N PRO A 12 -1.73 -3.65 -11.53
CA PRO A 12 -1.70 -3.46 -10.08
C PRO A 12 -0.48 -4.19 -9.50
N GLN A 13 0.48 -3.42 -9.00
CA GLN A 13 1.71 -3.97 -8.44
C GLN A 13 1.43 -4.58 -7.06
N ARG A 14 1.97 -5.79 -6.84
CA ARG A 14 1.82 -6.53 -5.58
C ARG A 14 3.15 -6.51 -4.83
N TYR A 15 3.06 -6.33 -3.53
CA TYR A 15 4.20 -6.30 -2.61
C TYR A 15 3.95 -7.27 -1.47
N ILE A 16 4.99 -7.96 -1.02
CA ILE A 16 4.92 -8.84 0.15
C ILE A 16 5.18 -7.98 1.39
N VAL A 17 4.23 -8.01 2.32
CA VAL A 17 4.38 -7.35 3.62
C VAL A 17 5.18 -8.29 4.52
N ASP A 18 6.38 -7.86 4.91
CA ASP A 18 7.22 -8.56 5.88
C ASP A 18 6.68 -8.41 7.30
N ARG A 19 6.28 -7.17 7.68
CA ARG A 19 5.76 -6.88 9.02
C ARG A 19 4.77 -5.72 9.05
N ILE A 20 3.77 -5.81 9.92
CA ILE A 20 2.93 -4.67 10.30
C ILE A 20 3.54 -3.99 11.52
N LEU A 21 3.92 -2.72 11.38
CA LEU A 21 4.62 -1.96 12.41
C LEU A 21 3.66 -1.29 13.41
N THR A 22 2.63 -0.62 12.89
CA THR A 22 1.64 0.07 13.72
C THR A 22 0.32 0.28 12.97
N LYS A 23 -0.72 0.73 13.66
CA LYS A 23 -2.00 1.14 13.09
C LYS A 23 -2.33 2.57 13.50
N LYS A 24 -2.87 3.35 12.58
CA LYS A 24 -3.37 4.72 12.85
C LYS A 24 -4.78 4.92 12.33
N LEU A 25 -5.52 5.80 12.99
CA LEU A 25 -6.83 6.24 12.54
C LEU A 25 -6.69 7.59 11.85
N ARG A 26 -6.99 7.65 10.55
CA ARG A 26 -6.95 8.89 9.77
C ARG A 26 -8.35 9.38 9.51
N ARG A 27 -8.62 10.67 9.77
CA ARG A 27 -9.86 11.33 9.39
C ARG A 27 -9.76 11.79 7.94
N VAL A 28 -10.69 11.36 7.09
CA VAL A 28 -10.78 11.75 5.67
C VAL A 28 -12.22 12.12 5.39
N LEU A 29 -12.48 13.36 4.96
CA LEU A 29 -13.81 13.86 4.60
C LEU A 29 -14.92 13.50 5.63
N GLY A 30 -14.64 13.72 6.91
CA GLY A 30 -15.57 13.43 8.00
C GLY A 30 -15.61 11.96 8.46
N THR A 31 -15.09 11.00 7.67
CA THR A 31 -15.02 9.59 8.03
C THR A 31 -13.69 9.23 8.70
N ARG A 32 -13.70 8.31 9.67
CA ARG A 32 -12.48 7.73 10.28
C ARG A 32 -12.10 6.44 9.55
N ARG A 33 -10.90 6.38 8.96
CA ARG A 33 -10.37 5.19 8.28
C ARG A 33 -9.12 4.67 9.00
N LYS A 34 -9.07 3.37 9.25
CA LYS A 34 -7.87 2.71 9.78
C LYS A 34 -6.86 2.52 8.65
N GLN A 35 -5.58 2.75 8.95
CA GLN A 35 -4.45 2.44 8.08
C GLN A 35 -3.36 1.74 8.89
N TRP A 36 -2.61 0.86 8.24
CA TRP A 36 -1.55 0.05 8.81
C TRP A 36 -0.22 0.48 8.20
N HIS A 37 0.76 0.74 9.06
CA HIS A 37 2.13 0.97 8.64
C HIS A 37 2.78 -0.37 8.36
N THR A 38 3.22 -0.60 7.12
CA THR A 38 3.74 -1.89 6.69
C THR A 38 5.19 -1.78 6.27
N ARG A 39 5.99 -2.75 6.70
CA ARG A 39 7.33 -3.02 6.18
C ARG A 39 7.19 -3.95 4.99
N TRP A 40 7.74 -3.55 3.83
CA TRP A 40 7.77 -4.42 2.65
C TRP A 40 9.06 -5.22 2.60
N GLN A 41 8.95 -6.48 2.18
CA GLN A 41 10.09 -7.39 2.08
C GLN A 41 11.06 -6.90 0.99
N GLY A 42 12.33 -6.69 1.34
CA GLY A 42 13.37 -6.22 0.42
C GLY A 42 13.43 -4.70 0.21
N TYR A 43 12.58 -3.92 0.89
CA TYR A 43 12.57 -2.45 0.84
C TYR A 43 13.08 -1.84 2.15
N ASP A 44 13.54 -0.59 2.07
CA ASP A 44 14.03 0.15 3.23
C ASP A 44 12.90 0.92 3.96
N SER A 45 13.20 1.49 5.14
CA SER A 45 12.15 2.03 6.03
C SER A 45 11.66 3.41 5.63
N SER A 46 12.39 4.07 4.76
CA SER A 46 11.92 5.29 4.10
C SER A 46 10.77 5.01 3.13
N GLU A 47 10.60 3.75 2.71
CA GLU A 47 9.55 3.33 1.77
C GLU A 47 8.33 2.72 2.45
N ASP A 48 8.35 2.52 3.78
CA ASP A 48 7.26 1.90 4.54
C ASP A 48 5.94 2.70 4.38
N PRO A 49 4.89 2.14 3.74
CA PRO A 49 3.67 2.89 3.50
C PRO A 49 2.61 2.66 4.58
N PHE A 50 1.63 3.55 4.60
CA PHE A 50 0.39 3.37 5.35
C PHE A 50 -0.74 2.88 4.44
N VAL A 51 -1.00 1.58 4.47
CA VAL A 51 -2.01 0.94 3.61
C VAL A 51 -3.33 0.70 4.36
N PRO A 52 -4.51 0.83 3.72
CA PRO A 52 -5.78 0.40 4.28
C PRO A 52 -5.88 -1.13 4.41
N MET A 53 -6.70 -1.63 5.34
CA MET A 53 -6.89 -3.07 5.60
C MET A 53 -7.34 -3.80 4.35
N ALA A 54 -8.23 -3.16 3.59
CA ALA A 54 -8.85 -3.75 2.42
C ALA A 54 -7.83 -4.08 1.30
N GLN A 55 -6.62 -3.52 1.36
CA GLN A 55 -5.54 -3.85 0.45
C GLN A 55 -4.62 -4.95 0.98
N LEU A 56 -4.66 -5.23 2.28
CA LEU A 56 -3.94 -6.36 2.87
C LEU A 56 -4.70 -7.64 2.58
N ARG A 57 -3.97 -8.65 2.11
CA ARG A 57 -4.48 -10.01 1.89
C ARG A 57 -3.53 -10.95 2.60
N GLU A 58 -4.09 -11.87 3.38
CA GLU A 58 -3.31 -12.96 3.96
C GLU A 58 -2.97 -13.94 2.83
N ASP A 59 -1.69 -14.27 2.71
CA ASP A 59 -1.29 -15.37 1.84
C ASP A 59 -1.60 -16.67 2.58
N VAL A 60 -2.76 -17.25 2.28
CA VAL A 60 -3.10 -18.58 2.76
C VAL A 60 -2.48 -19.55 1.76
N SER A 61 -1.25 -19.99 2.03
CA SER A 61 -0.67 -21.12 1.30
C SER A 61 -1.53 -22.36 1.58
N GLU A 62 -2.20 -22.86 0.55
CA GLU A 62 -3.02 -24.09 0.56
C GLU A 62 -2.15 -25.35 0.58
#